data_AF-A0A7C5ZGM3-F1
#
_entry.id   AF-A0A7C5ZGM3-F1
#
_cell.length_a   1.000
_cell.length_b   1.000
_cell.length_c   1.000
_cell.angle_alpha   90.00
_cell.angle_beta   90.00
_cell.angle_gamma   90.00
#
_symmetry.space_group_name_H-M   'P 1'
#
loop_
_entity.id
_entity.type
_entity.pdbx_description
1 polymer ?
#
loop_
_entity_poly.entity_id
_entity_poly.type
_entity_poly.pdbx_seq_one_letter_code
_entity_poly.pdbx_strand_id
1 'polypeptide(L)'
;MSPVASKSVLPRSAKSSLCGRCLESLEPRRLLAATAVLDGGVVKIAGTDEADHLGVAVMPANVTPMLVVTAEGTQILAVPLSAVHSIEARLGAGDDALHTRSNVNRPMLVLGEAGRDHILTGAGNDRIDGGADDDLMLH
;
A
#
# COMPACT_ATOMS: atom_id res chain seq x y z
N MET A 1 5.45 -31.74 -63.69
CA MET A 1 4.84 -30.53 -64.29
C MET A 1 3.38 -30.48 -63.88
N SER A 2 3.00 -29.46 -63.12
CA SER A 2 1.63 -29.00 -62.78
C SER A 2 0.81 -28.71 -64.07
N PRO A 3 -0.53 -28.51 -64.08
CA PRO A 3 -1.32 -27.71 -63.12
C PRO A 3 -2.81 -28.13 -62.88
N VAL A 4 -3.52 -27.37 -62.01
CA VAL A 4 -4.85 -26.73 -62.23
C VAL A 4 -5.94 -26.89 -61.14
N ALA A 5 -6.46 -25.71 -60.74
CA ALA A 5 -7.78 -25.33 -60.19
C ALA A 5 -8.31 -25.95 -58.88
N SER A 6 -8.47 -25.18 -57.79
CA SER A 6 -9.44 -24.08 -57.53
C SER A 6 -10.90 -24.52 -57.35
N LYS A 7 -11.32 -24.63 -56.08
CA LYS A 7 -12.68 -24.52 -55.50
C LYS A 7 -12.46 -24.20 -54.00
N SER A 8 -13.21 -23.41 -53.24
CA SER A 8 -14.48 -22.69 -53.42
C SER A 8 -14.76 -21.93 -52.10
N VAL A 9 -15.03 -20.62 -52.20
CA VAL A 9 -16.13 -19.88 -51.54
C VAL A 9 -16.19 -19.81 -49.98
N LEU A 10 -15.96 -18.61 -49.41
CA LEU A 10 -16.96 -17.71 -48.76
C LEU A 10 -16.25 -16.59 -47.96
N PRO A 11 -16.66 -15.31 -48.09
CA PRO A 11 -16.17 -14.24 -47.23
C PRO A 11 -16.94 -14.23 -45.90
N ARG A 12 -16.23 -14.18 -44.77
CA ARG A 12 -16.83 -13.82 -43.48
C ARG A 12 -16.22 -12.54 -42.97
N SER A 13 -17.04 -11.50 -43.04
CA SER A 13 -16.89 -10.24 -42.34
C SER A 13 -16.78 -10.48 -40.83
N ALA A 14 -15.75 -9.91 -40.20
CA ALA A 14 -15.81 -9.48 -38.81
C ALA A 14 -14.93 -8.25 -38.65
N LYS A 15 -15.56 -7.08 -38.61
CA LYS A 15 -14.99 -5.88 -38.02
C LYS A 15 -14.82 -6.14 -36.52
N SER A 16 -13.61 -6.00 -35.99
CA SER A 16 -13.41 -5.67 -34.58
C SER A 16 -12.00 -5.15 -34.37
N SER A 17 -11.87 -3.82 -34.38
CA SER A 17 -10.81 -3.13 -33.67
C SER A 17 -10.90 -3.51 -32.19
N LEU A 18 -9.94 -4.28 -31.70
CA LEU A 18 -9.69 -4.49 -30.28
C LEU A 18 -8.21 -4.11 -30.08
N CYS A 19 -7.92 -2.86 -29.70
CA CYS A 19 -8.03 -2.36 -28.32
C CYS A 19 -7.04 -3.10 -27.42
N GLY A 20 -6.12 -2.35 -26.81
CA GLY A 20 -5.31 -2.84 -25.69
C GLY A 20 -3.85 -3.10 -26.00
N ARG A 21 -3.11 -2.04 -26.36
CA ARG A 21 -1.72 -1.91 -25.87
C ARG A 21 -1.80 -1.76 -24.34
N CYS A 22 -2.00 -2.85 -23.63
CA CYS A 22 -1.82 -2.94 -22.19
C CYS A 22 -1.57 -4.43 -21.87
N LEU A 23 -0.37 -4.91 -22.19
CA LEU A 23 0.30 -5.78 -21.23
C LEU A 23 0.52 -4.90 -19.99
N GLU A 24 -0.55 -4.64 -19.23
CA GLU A 24 -0.40 -4.18 -17.86
C GLU A 24 0.34 -5.32 -17.18
N SER A 25 1.61 -5.04 -16.93
CA SER A 25 2.53 -5.89 -16.22
C SER A 25 1.78 -6.49 -15.04
N LEU A 26 1.62 -7.81 -15.05
CA LEU A 26 1.39 -8.55 -13.84
C LEU A 26 2.51 -8.13 -12.89
N GLU A 27 2.22 -7.27 -11.91
CA GLU A 27 3.08 -7.04 -10.76
C GLU A 27 2.58 -7.86 -9.55
N PRO A 28 2.71 -9.21 -9.52
CA PRO A 28 2.51 -9.96 -8.30
C PRO A 28 3.80 -9.93 -7.46
N ARG A 29 4.47 -8.77 -7.35
CA ARG A 29 5.43 -8.53 -6.26
C ARG A 29 4.77 -7.87 -5.04
N ARG A 30 3.47 -7.66 -5.08
CA ARG A 30 2.65 -7.18 -3.95
C ARG A 30 2.26 -8.28 -2.95
N LEU A 31 3.06 -9.34 -2.84
CA LEU A 31 2.87 -10.42 -1.85
C LEU A 31 4.00 -10.49 -0.81
N LEU A 32 5.07 -9.71 -0.99
CA LEU A 32 6.23 -9.66 -0.08
C LEU A 32 6.50 -8.24 0.44
N ALA A 33 5.57 -7.31 0.28
CA ALA A 33 5.75 -5.93 0.71
C ALA A 33 4.53 -5.47 1.48
N ALA A 34 4.75 -4.64 2.50
CA ALA A 34 3.69 -4.04 3.27
C ALA A 34 2.61 -3.39 2.37
N THR A 35 1.36 -3.52 2.80
CA THR A 35 0.19 -3.01 2.10
C THR A 35 -0.57 -2.03 2.96
N ALA A 36 -1.25 -1.06 2.34
CA ALA A 36 -2.17 -0.18 3.04
C ALA A 36 -3.48 -0.01 2.27
N VAL A 37 -4.59 0.04 3.00
CA VAL A 37 -5.94 0.22 2.46
C VAL A 37 -6.74 1.17 3.35
N LEU A 38 -7.58 1.99 2.73
CA LEU A 38 -8.57 2.81 3.45
C LEU A 38 -9.91 2.08 3.44
N ASP A 39 -10.44 1.78 4.63
CA ASP A 39 -11.71 1.07 4.83
C ASP A 39 -12.55 1.81 5.88
N GLY A 40 -13.71 2.35 5.49
CA GLY A 40 -14.63 3.03 6.42
C GLY A 40 -14.04 4.25 7.15
N GLY A 41 -12.99 4.87 6.61
CA GLY A 41 -12.27 5.97 7.24
C GLY A 41 -11.16 5.54 8.20
N VAL A 42 -10.85 4.24 8.26
CA VAL A 42 -9.69 3.70 8.95
C VAL A 42 -8.64 3.30 7.92
N VAL A 43 -7.42 3.82 8.07
CA VAL A 43 -6.29 3.40 7.23
C VAL A 43 -5.66 2.18 7.87
N LYS A 44 -5.81 1.03 7.25
CA LYS A 44 -5.24 -0.25 7.69
C LYS A 44 -3.94 -0.47 6.93
N ILE A 45 -2.83 -0.50 7.66
CA ILE A 45 -1.50 -0.82 7.17
C ILE A 45 -1.15 -2.21 7.70
N ALA A 46 -0.73 -3.11 6.82
CA ALA A 46 -0.29 -4.45 7.15
C ALA A 46 1.08 -4.66 6.55
N GLY A 47 2.11 -4.80 7.39
CA GLY A 47 3.44 -5.23 7.01
C GLY A 47 3.52 -6.74 6.80
N THR A 48 4.74 -7.26 6.86
CA THR A 48 5.12 -8.60 6.46
C THR A 48 5.79 -9.34 7.62
N ASP A 49 6.33 -10.53 7.36
CA ASP A 49 7.15 -11.26 8.34
C ASP A 49 8.66 -10.93 8.20
N GLU A 50 8.99 -9.92 7.40
CA GLU A 50 10.34 -9.39 7.21
C GLU A 50 10.42 -7.96 7.74
N ALA A 51 11.64 -7.47 7.95
CA ALA A 51 11.87 -6.09 8.40
C ALA A 51 11.33 -5.06 7.39
N ASP A 52 10.23 -4.38 7.76
CA ASP A 52 9.55 -3.36 6.97
C ASP A 52 9.88 -1.94 7.44
N HIS A 53 10.19 -1.05 6.48
CA HIS A 53 10.35 0.39 6.70
C HIS A 53 9.11 1.14 6.26
N LEU A 54 8.25 1.47 7.23
CA LEU A 54 7.01 2.18 7.02
C LEU A 54 7.14 3.67 7.37
N GLY A 55 6.64 4.51 6.48
CA GLY A 55 6.57 5.95 6.65
C GLY A 55 5.14 6.44 6.55
N VAL A 56 4.71 7.25 7.51
CA VAL A 56 3.40 7.90 7.50
C VAL A 56 3.60 9.40 7.60
N ALA A 57 3.13 10.14 6.60
CA ALA A 57 3.28 11.58 6.56
C ALA A 57 2.02 12.24 6.04
N VAL A 58 1.66 13.40 6.62
CA VAL A 58 0.69 14.29 6.00
C VAL A 58 1.44 15.22 5.06
N MET A 59 1.13 15.17 3.77
CA MET A 59 1.59 16.17 2.82
C MET A 59 0.63 17.36 2.81
N PRO A 60 1.11 18.59 3.11
CA PRO A 60 0.30 19.78 2.94
C PRO A 60 0.02 19.97 1.45
N ALA A 61 -1.25 20.10 1.08
CA ALA A 61 -1.64 20.50 -0.27
C ALA A 61 -2.35 21.85 -0.21
N ASN A 62 -2.43 22.53 -1.35
CA ASN A 62 -3.06 23.85 -1.45
C ASN A 62 -4.55 23.88 -1.03
N VAL A 63 -5.23 22.73 -0.99
CA VAL A 63 -6.66 22.64 -0.71
C VAL A 63 -7.00 21.58 0.34
N THR A 64 -6.45 20.38 0.25
CA THR A 64 -6.76 19.29 1.21
C THR A 64 -5.49 18.53 1.56
N PRO A 65 -5.07 18.52 2.84
CA PRO A 65 -3.93 17.73 3.27
C PRO A 65 -4.16 16.25 2.94
N MET A 66 -3.15 15.58 2.41
CA MET A 66 -3.20 14.16 2.05
C MET A 66 -2.35 13.37 3.04
N LEU A 67 -2.92 12.31 3.60
CA LEU A 67 -2.14 11.30 4.30
C LEU A 67 -1.51 10.38 3.25
N VAL A 68 -0.18 10.29 3.29
CA VAL A 68 0.61 9.43 2.43
C VAL A 68 1.28 8.37 3.30
N VAL A 69 1.10 7.11 2.91
CA VAL A 69 1.78 5.96 3.50
C VAL A 69 2.80 5.45 2.49
N THR A 70 4.03 5.29 2.94
CA THR A 70 5.15 4.76 2.18
C THR A 70 5.64 3.48 2.84
N ALA A 71 5.93 2.45 2.05
CA ALA A 71 6.67 1.27 2.48
C ALA A 71 7.93 1.15 1.64
N GLU A 72 9.08 0.88 2.27
CA GLU A 72 10.38 0.75 1.59
C GLU A 72 10.70 1.98 0.71
N GLY A 73 10.34 3.17 1.19
CA GLY A 73 10.50 4.44 0.47
C GLY A 73 9.56 4.63 -0.73
N THR A 74 8.68 3.67 -1.03
CA THR A 74 7.70 3.74 -2.12
C THR A 74 6.33 4.08 -1.57
N GLN A 75 5.63 5.04 -2.18
CA GLN A 75 4.26 5.38 -1.81
C GLN A 75 3.30 4.23 -2.16
N ILE A 76 2.65 3.66 -1.14
CA ILE A 76 1.69 2.56 -1.28
C ILE A 76 0.24 3.02 -1.14
N LEU A 77 0.00 4.14 -0.44
CA LEU A 77 -1.33 4.70 -0.27
C LEU A 77 -1.26 6.23 -0.16
N ALA A 78 -2.20 6.92 -0.80
CA ALA A 78 -2.44 8.34 -0.58
C ALA A 78 -3.95 8.59 -0.50
N VAL A 79 -4.39 9.17 0.61
CA VAL A 79 -5.79 9.44 0.89
C VAL A 79 -5.96 10.83 1.50
N PRO A 80 -7.09 11.51 1.27
CA PRO A 80 -7.32 12.80 1.89
C PRO A 80 -7.42 12.62 3.41
N LEU A 81 -6.72 13.46 4.17
CA LEU A 81 -6.69 13.39 5.63
C LEU A 81 -8.10 13.57 6.24
N SER A 82 -8.97 14.29 5.54
CA SER A 82 -10.38 14.46 5.93
C SER A 82 -11.19 13.17 5.89
N ALA A 83 -10.79 12.19 5.08
CA ALA A 83 -11.40 10.87 5.06
C ALA A 83 -10.81 9.91 6.11
N VAL A 84 -9.72 10.29 6.78
CA VAL A 84 -9.05 9.45 7.78
C VAL A 84 -9.47 9.84 9.18
N HIS A 85 -10.21 8.95 9.83
CA HIS A 85 -10.60 9.07 11.22
C HIS A 85 -9.58 8.44 12.16
N SER A 86 -9.03 7.28 11.78
CA SER A 86 -8.04 6.54 12.56
C SER A 86 -7.08 5.79 11.64
N ILE A 87 -5.90 5.49 12.16
CA ILE A 87 -4.86 4.74 11.45
C ILE A 87 -4.58 3.50 12.28
N GLU A 88 -4.60 2.33 11.65
CA GLU A 88 -4.26 1.06 12.26
C GLU A 88 -3.07 0.49 11.48
N ALA A 89 -1.93 0.37 12.14
CA ALA A 89 -0.72 -0.20 11.57
C ALA A 89 -0.40 -1.51 12.27
N ARG A 90 -0.26 -2.58 11.49
CA ARG A 90 0.23 -3.89 11.92
C ARG A 90 1.56 -4.08 11.21
N LEU A 91 2.64 -4.14 11.97
CA LEU A 91 3.99 -4.23 11.41
C LEU A 91 4.27 -5.68 11.01
N GLY A 92 4.01 -6.62 11.92
CA GLY A 92 4.06 -8.05 11.61
C GLY A 92 5.19 -8.71 12.38
N ALA A 93 5.74 -9.79 11.85
CA ALA A 93 6.96 -10.34 12.43
C ALA A 93 8.17 -9.65 11.78
N GLY A 94 9.24 -9.40 12.53
CA GLY A 94 10.45 -8.79 11.99
C GLY A 94 10.94 -7.64 12.86
N ASP A 95 12.10 -7.09 12.51
CA ASP A 95 12.58 -5.87 13.16
C ASP A 95 12.05 -4.67 12.32
N ASP A 96 10.86 -4.16 12.66
CA ASP A 96 10.17 -3.17 11.83
C ASP A 96 10.46 -1.72 12.23
N ALA A 97 10.32 -0.79 11.28
CA ALA A 97 10.54 0.63 11.51
C ALA A 97 9.34 1.45 11.02
N LEU A 98 8.53 1.95 11.96
CA LEU A 98 7.44 2.88 11.67
C LEU A 98 7.84 4.31 12.00
N HIS A 99 7.89 5.16 10.99
CA HIS A 99 8.14 6.60 11.14
C HIS A 99 6.93 7.43 10.75
N THR A 100 6.22 7.92 11.75
CA THR A 100 5.13 8.87 11.57
C THR A 100 5.63 10.30 11.80
N ARG A 101 5.27 11.23 10.90
CA ARG A 101 5.58 12.66 11.09
C ARG A 101 4.69 13.25 12.18
N SER A 102 5.23 14.19 12.96
CA SER A 102 4.50 14.90 14.04
C SER A 102 3.29 15.73 13.55
N ASN A 103 3.16 15.95 12.25
CA ASN A 103 1.99 16.63 11.68
C ASN A 103 0.76 15.73 11.52
N VAL A 104 0.89 14.43 11.82
CA VAL A 104 -0.23 13.49 11.91
C VAL A 104 -0.88 13.63 13.28
N ASN A 105 -2.01 14.35 13.35
CA ASN A 105 -2.81 14.49 14.57
C ASN A 105 -4.11 13.66 14.46
N ARG A 106 -3.99 12.40 14.06
CA ARG A 106 -5.08 11.41 14.02
C ARG A 106 -4.71 10.27 14.97
N PRO A 107 -5.69 9.70 15.70
CA PRO A 107 -5.41 8.58 16.59
C PRO A 107 -4.91 7.38 15.79
N MET A 108 -3.75 6.88 16.17
CA MET A 108 -3.12 5.71 15.59
C MET A 108 -3.14 4.54 16.57
N LEU A 109 -3.44 3.35 16.07
CA LEU A 109 -3.18 2.08 16.74
C LEU A 109 -2.02 1.41 16.02
N VAL A 110 -0.91 1.18 16.70
CA VAL A 110 0.24 0.46 16.16
C VAL A 110 0.38 -0.86 16.90
N LEU A 111 0.44 -1.95 16.14
CA LEU A 111 0.68 -3.31 16.59
C LEU A 111 2.05 -3.71 16.00
N GLY A 112 3.08 -3.76 16.84
CA GLY A 112 4.41 -4.23 16.47
C GLY A 112 4.40 -5.71 16.15
N GLU A 113 3.86 -6.50 17.07
CA GLU A 113 3.78 -7.97 17.05
C GLU A 113 5.08 -8.65 17.51
N ALA A 114 5.90 -9.23 16.64
CA ALA A 114 7.07 -10.00 17.07
C ALA A 114 8.35 -9.48 16.44
N GLY A 115 9.43 -9.37 17.20
CA GLY A 115 10.68 -8.74 16.77
C GLY A 115 10.89 -7.37 17.39
N ARG A 116 12.03 -6.73 17.10
CA ARG A 116 12.42 -5.49 17.78
C ARG A 116 12.02 -4.29 16.96
N ASP A 117 10.90 -3.71 17.33
CA ASP A 117 10.30 -2.65 16.53
C ASP A 117 10.76 -1.25 16.96
N HIS A 118 10.94 -0.40 15.96
CA HIS A 118 11.22 1.02 16.10
C HIS A 118 10.00 1.82 15.68
N ILE A 119 9.22 2.25 16.67
CA ILE A 119 7.92 2.90 16.44
C ILE A 119 7.99 4.37 16.87
N LEU A 120 7.86 5.26 15.90
CA LEU A 120 7.69 6.70 16.09
C LEU A 120 6.28 7.10 15.63
N THR A 121 5.43 7.49 16.58
CA THR A 121 4.08 7.95 16.30
C THR A 121 3.99 9.47 16.08
N GLY A 122 2.80 9.95 15.68
CA GLY A 122 2.56 11.37 15.44
C GLY A 122 2.22 12.11 16.74
N ALA A 123 1.66 13.32 16.60
CA ALA A 123 1.17 14.10 17.73
C ALA A 123 -0.30 13.75 18.10
N GLY A 124 -0.75 12.54 17.71
CA GLY A 124 -2.12 12.08 17.90
C GLY A 124 -2.34 11.45 19.28
N ASN A 125 -3.58 11.04 19.57
CA ASN A 125 -3.82 10.14 20.68
C ASN A 125 -3.50 8.72 20.23
N ASP A 126 -2.21 8.38 20.29
CA ASP A 126 -1.68 7.14 19.72
C ASP A 126 -1.61 6.04 20.79
N ARG A 127 -1.93 4.82 20.37
CA ARG A 127 -1.83 3.61 21.17
C ARG A 127 -0.87 2.67 20.47
N ILE A 128 0.21 2.33 21.15
CA ILE A 128 1.25 1.44 20.65
C ILE A 128 1.22 0.18 21.50
N ASP A 129 1.21 -0.96 20.85
CA ASP A 129 1.38 -2.29 21.44
C ASP A 129 2.48 -2.97 20.63
N GLY A 130 3.70 -2.98 21.18
CA GLY A 130 4.89 -3.50 20.49
C GLY A 130 4.96 -5.02 20.52
N GLY A 131 4.19 -5.67 21.39
CA GLY A 131 4.13 -7.12 21.45
C GLY A 131 5.12 -7.72 22.43
N ALA A 132 5.75 -8.84 22.06
CA ALA A 132 6.39 -9.75 23.01
C ALA A 132 7.89 -9.47 23.26
N ASP A 133 8.50 -8.61 22.45
CA ASP A 133 9.95 -8.38 22.39
C ASP A 133 10.35 -6.96 22.85
N ASP A 134 11.64 -6.63 22.78
CA ASP A 134 12.17 -5.33 23.23
C ASP A 134 11.93 -4.22 22.20
N ASP A 135 10.87 -3.44 22.39
CA ASP A 135 10.48 -2.37 21.47
C ASP A 135 10.96 -0.97 21.88
N LEU A 136 11.30 -0.15 20.89
CA LEU A 136 11.53 1.28 21.10
C LEU A 136 10.34 2.11 20.63
N MET A 137 9.58 2.62 21.59
CA MET A 137 8.39 3.45 21.33
C MET A 137 8.66 4.92 21.66
N LEU A 138 8.49 5.78 20.65
CA LEU A 138 8.62 7.22 20.76
C LEU A 138 7.32 7.91 20.32
N HIS A 139 6.89 8.87 21.13
CA HIS A 139 5.74 9.73 20.87
C HIS A 139 6.20 11.17 20.70
#